data_AF-A0A973FQU5-F1
#
_entry.id   AF-A0A973FQU5-F1
#
_cell.length_a   1.000
_cell.length_b   1.000
_cell.length_c   1.000
_cell.angle_alpha   90.00
_cell.angle_beta   90.00
_cell.angle_gamma   90.00
#
_symmetry.space_group_name_H-M   'P 1'
#
loop_
_entity.id
_entity.type
_entity.pdbx_description
1 polymer ?
#
loop_
_entity_poly.entity_id
_entity_poly.type
_entity_poly.pdbx_seq_one_letter_code
_entity_poly.pdbx_strand_id
1 'polypeptide(L)'
;MEHTHGRLLDHQQMKRAPGGRLDHQQVGGIAALYLAAAYLATIPYFLVVLDYPSVVDPTAKLALLVRHQGSLYTFNILAYVAFGLALTVLALALHDRLAGNTPALARVAVGWGLIWSCLLIASGAVGNMGMEYVVRLRLTDATAAAAAWQEIESIVNGLGGAGGEALGGPWMLVVGLAGLRSTRLPRALSRLGVVIGMVGLASNLPPLRESAAVFGILQILWFAWLGVVLLRTTHEAEPA
;
A
#
# COMPACT_ATOMS: atom_id res chain seq x y z
N MET A 1 -1.15 -43.05 -43.84
CA MET A 1 -1.86 -42.32 -42.76
C MET A 1 -0.87 -41.38 -42.09
N GLU A 2 -0.32 -40.42 -42.84
CA GLU A 2 0.84 -39.62 -42.39
C GLU A 2 0.74 -38.15 -42.83
N HIS A 3 -0.49 -37.64 -42.98
CA HIS A 3 -0.74 -36.27 -43.43
C HIS A 3 -1.59 -35.43 -42.46
N THR A 4 -1.87 -35.97 -41.27
CA THR A 4 -2.80 -35.37 -40.28
C THR A 4 -2.14 -35.19 -38.90
N HIS A 5 -0.82 -34.98 -38.86
CA HIS A 5 -0.11 -34.65 -37.62
C HIS A 5 0.67 -33.33 -37.70
N GLY A 6 1.05 -32.89 -38.91
CA GLY A 6 1.73 -31.60 -39.09
C GLY A 6 0.83 -30.37 -38.95
N ARG A 7 -0.50 -30.52 -39.06
CA ARG A 7 -1.44 -29.37 -39.08
C ARG A 7 -1.94 -28.95 -37.68
N LEU A 8 -1.66 -29.74 -36.64
CA LEU A 8 -2.06 -29.43 -35.26
C LEU A 8 -0.98 -28.68 -34.47
N LEU A 9 0.29 -28.76 -34.91
CA LEU A 9 1.39 -28.02 -34.27
C LEU A 9 1.43 -26.54 -34.71
N ASP A 10 0.90 -26.23 -35.90
CA ASP A 10 0.81 -24.85 -36.41
C ASP A 10 -0.20 -23.99 -35.62
N HIS A 11 -1.23 -24.59 -35.02
CA HIS A 11 -2.25 -23.84 -34.28
C HIS A 11 -1.83 -23.47 -32.86
N GLN A 12 -0.77 -24.07 -32.30
CA GLN A 12 -0.19 -23.65 -31.02
C GLN A 12 0.93 -22.61 -31.17
N GLN A 13 1.40 -22.34 -32.39
CA GLN A 13 2.36 -21.26 -32.69
C GLN A 13 1.70 -19.96 -33.19
N MET A 14 0.37 -19.92 -33.34
CA MET A 14 -0.31 -18.69 -33.74
C MET A 14 -0.56 -17.73 -32.57
N LYS A 15 0.30 -16.71 -32.51
CA LYS A 15 0.05 -15.34 -32.03
C LYS A 15 0.02 -15.12 -30.51
N ARG A 16 1.19 -15.14 -29.88
CA ARG A 16 1.53 -14.03 -28.96
C ARG A 16 1.99 -12.87 -29.83
N ALA A 17 1.06 -11.97 -30.14
CA ALA A 17 1.42 -10.70 -30.77
C ALA A 17 2.38 -9.92 -29.86
N PRO A 18 3.47 -9.33 -30.38
CA PRO A 18 4.29 -8.38 -29.64
C PRO A 18 3.52 -7.05 -29.58
N GLY A 19 2.53 -7.00 -28.68
CA GLY A 19 1.82 -5.79 -28.30
C GLY A 19 1.93 -5.66 -26.79
N GLY A 20 2.47 -4.54 -26.32
CA GLY A 20 2.91 -4.29 -24.93
C GLY A 20 1.80 -4.45 -23.89
N ARG A 21 1.48 -5.70 -23.53
CA ARG A 21 0.75 -6.04 -22.32
C ARG A 21 1.79 -6.13 -21.21
N LEU A 22 1.73 -5.20 -20.26
CA LEU A 22 2.55 -5.27 -19.06
C LEU A 22 2.36 -6.64 -18.40
N ASP A 23 3.45 -7.35 -18.17
CA ASP A 23 3.46 -8.59 -17.39
C ASP A 23 2.97 -8.28 -15.97
N HIS A 24 2.24 -9.21 -15.36
CA HIS A 24 1.66 -9.03 -14.02
C HIS A 24 2.76 -8.65 -13.00
N GLN A 25 3.95 -9.24 -13.11
CA GLN A 25 5.09 -8.89 -12.26
C GLN A 25 5.57 -7.45 -12.50
N GLN A 26 5.56 -6.95 -13.74
CA GLN A 26 5.90 -5.55 -14.04
C GLN A 26 4.91 -4.59 -13.41
N VAL A 27 3.61 -4.86 -13.54
CA VAL A 27 2.56 -4.03 -12.92
C VAL A 27 2.71 -4.04 -11.40
N GLY A 28 2.98 -5.21 -10.80
CA GLY A 28 3.29 -5.32 -9.37
C GLY A 28 4.54 -4.52 -8.97
N GLY A 29 5.58 -4.52 -9.81
CA GLY A 29 6.80 -3.75 -9.59
C GLY A 29 6.56 -2.24 -9.62
N ILE A 30 5.80 -1.75 -10.61
CA ILE A 30 5.38 -0.33 -10.69
C ILE A 30 4.53 0.04 -9.47
N ALA A 31 3.60 -0.83 -9.07
CA ALA A 31 2.78 -0.60 -7.89
C ALA A 31 3.66 -0.48 -6.63
N ALA A 32 4.63 -1.36 -6.42
CA ALA A 32 5.54 -1.26 -5.28
C ALA A 32 6.36 0.04 -5.28
N LEU A 33 6.86 0.48 -6.44
CA LEU A 33 7.55 1.77 -6.55
C LEU A 33 6.64 2.96 -6.24
N TYR A 34 5.38 2.90 -6.66
CA TYR A 34 4.38 3.91 -6.30
C TYR A 34 4.15 3.96 -4.79
N LEU A 35 3.99 2.81 -4.12
CA LEU A 35 3.82 2.77 -2.66
C LEU A 35 5.01 3.42 -1.93
N ALA A 36 6.24 3.14 -2.38
CA ALA A 36 7.44 3.78 -1.84
C ALA A 36 7.42 5.30 -2.05
N ALA A 37 7.08 5.76 -3.25
CA ALA A 37 7.01 7.18 -3.58
C ALA A 37 5.90 7.90 -2.78
N ALA A 38 4.75 7.26 -2.61
CA ALA A 38 3.63 7.79 -1.85
C ALA A 38 4.04 8.04 -0.39
N TYR A 39 4.68 7.06 0.27
CA TYR A 39 5.22 7.25 1.62
C TYR A 39 6.32 8.30 1.70
N LEU A 40 7.24 8.32 0.74
CA LEU A 40 8.30 9.31 0.69
C LEU A 40 7.75 10.75 0.54
N ALA A 41 6.62 10.91 -0.14
CA ALA A 41 5.94 12.20 -0.27
C ALA A 41 5.10 12.55 0.96
N THR A 42 4.37 11.60 1.53
CA THR A 42 3.37 11.86 2.57
C THR A 42 4.01 12.08 3.94
N ILE A 43 5.00 11.27 4.31
CA ILE A 43 5.61 11.36 5.64
C ILE A 43 6.22 12.76 5.88
N PRO A 44 7.07 13.31 4.98
CA PRO A 44 7.59 14.67 5.17
C PRO A 44 6.51 15.75 5.09
N TYR A 45 5.50 15.57 4.24
CA TYR A 45 4.39 16.52 4.12
C TYR A 45 3.63 16.66 5.45
N PHE A 46 3.23 15.55 6.08
CA PHE A 46 2.50 15.59 7.35
C PHE A 46 3.38 15.99 8.54
N LEU A 47 4.65 15.56 8.57
CA LEU A 47 5.54 15.82 9.71
C LEU A 47 6.24 17.19 9.67
N VAL A 48 6.62 17.67 8.48
CA VAL A 48 7.45 18.88 8.34
C VAL A 48 6.66 20.05 7.78
N VAL A 49 5.86 19.81 6.72
CA VAL A 49 5.14 20.89 6.03
C VAL A 49 3.90 21.32 6.82
N LEU A 50 3.10 20.34 7.23
CA LEU A 50 1.91 20.60 8.03
C LEU A 50 2.19 20.66 9.53
N ASP A 51 3.24 19.96 9.99
CA ASP A 51 3.48 19.66 11.40
C ASP A 51 2.19 19.19 12.10
N TYR A 52 1.46 18.31 11.40
CA TYR A 52 0.11 17.93 11.76
C TYR A 52 0.02 17.29 13.16
N PRO A 53 0.97 16.43 13.60
CA PRO A 53 0.94 15.85 14.94
C PRO A 53 1.06 16.87 16.08
N SER A 54 1.65 18.05 15.87
CA SER A 54 1.78 19.06 16.93
C SER A 54 0.48 19.82 17.19
N VAL A 55 -0.46 19.79 16.24
CA VAL A 55 -1.74 20.49 16.32
C VAL A 55 -2.76 19.61 17.04
N VAL A 56 -2.90 19.77 18.36
CA VAL A 56 -3.82 18.95 19.17
C VAL A 56 -5.18 19.60 19.42
N ASP A 57 -5.26 20.93 19.33
CA ASP A 57 -6.51 21.67 19.56
C ASP A 57 -7.49 21.47 18.39
N PRO A 58 -8.76 21.07 18.64
CA PRO A 58 -9.73 20.81 17.56
C PRO A 58 -10.01 22.01 16.67
N THR A 59 -10.07 23.22 17.24
CA THR A 59 -10.32 24.44 16.47
C THR A 59 -9.10 24.79 15.60
N ALA A 60 -7.89 24.64 16.13
CA ALA A 60 -6.65 24.81 15.38
C ALA A 60 -6.51 23.77 14.25
N LYS A 61 -6.90 22.51 14.49
CA LYS A 61 -6.93 21.48 13.43
C LYS A 61 -7.90 21.83 12.31
N LEU A 62 -9.11 22.27 12.64
CA LEU A 62 -10.08 22.72 11.64
C LEU A 62 -9.54 23.91 10.82
N ALA A 63 -8.90 24.88 11.47
CA ALA A 63 -8.29 26.01 10.79
C ALA A 63 -7.15 25.60 9.84
N LEU A 64 -6.29 24.67 10.28
CA LEU A 64 -5.24 24.08 9.45
C LEU A 64 -5.84 23.36 8.23
N LEU A 65 -6.87 22.54 8.45
CA LEU A 65 -7.59 21.83 7.40
C LEU A 65 -8.16 22.79 6.36
N VAL A 66 -8.88 23.84 6.78
CA VAL A 66 -9.47 24.82 5.87
C VAL A 66 -8.38 25.53 5.06
N ARG A 67 -7.25 25.88 5.69
CA ARG A 67 -6.12 26.53 5.04
C ARG A 67 -5.44 25.65 3.99
N HIS A 68 -5.41 24.34 4.22
CA HIS A 68 -4.71 23.36 3.38
C HIS A 68 -5.64 22.33 2.72
N GLN A 69 -6.93 22.66 2.56
CA GLN A 69 -7.94 21.68 2.13
C GLN A 69 -7.56 21.02 0.80
N GLY A 70 -7.14 21.83 -0.18
CA GLY A 70 -6.76 21.31 -1.50
C GLY A 70 -5.60 20.32 -1.44
N SER A 71 -4.53 20.64 -0.70
CA SER A 71 -3.39 19.74 -0.58
C SER A 71 -3.72 18.51 0.26
N LEU A 72 -4.45 18.65 1.37
CA LEU A 72 -4.93 17.51 2.15
C LEU A 72 -5.80 16.56 1.33
N TYR A 73 -6.71 17.10 0.52
CA TYR A 73 -7.54 16.30 -0.39
C TYR A 73 -6.69 15.51 -1.39
N THR A 74 -5.72 16.17 -2.04
CA THR A 74 -4.80 15.52 -2.97
C THR A 74 -3.98 14.43 -2.30
N PHE A 75 -3.39 14.73 -1.13
CA PHE A 75 -2.62 13.75 -0.39
C PHE A 75 -3.47 12.58 0.09
N ASN A 76 -4.74 12.79 0.46
CA ASN A 76 -5.63 11.68 0.79
C ASN A 76 -5.92 10.77 -0.42
N ILE A 77 -6.14 11.33 -1.61
CA ILE A 77 -6.31 10.53 -2.82
C ILE A 77 -5.04 9.71 -3.11
N LEU A 78 -3.86 10.33 -3.04
CA LEU A 78 -2.61 9.65 -3.37
C LEU A 78 -2.20 8.63 -2.29
N ALA A 79 -2.25 9.01 -1.02
CA ALA A 79 -1.73 8.25 0.10
C ALA A 79 -2.64 7.14 0.61
N TYR A 80 -3.95 7.25 0.37
CA TYR A 80 -4.93 6.29 0.85
C TYR A 80 -5.64 5.58 -0.29
N VAL A 81 -6.29 6.32 -1.20
CA VAL A 81 -7.10 5.70 -2.26
C VAL A 81 -6.22 5.02 -3.31
N ALA A 82 -5.34 5.78 -3.97
CA ALA A 82 -4.43 5.24 -4.97
C ALA A 82 -3.40 4.28 -4.35
N PHE A 83 -2.99 4.52 -3.10
CA PHE A 83 -2.16 3.58 -2.34
C PHE A 83 -2.85 2.23 -2.14
N GLY A 84 -4.10 2.21 -1.68
CA GLY A 84 -4.86 0.96 -1.53
C GLY A 84 -5.00 0.24 -2.87
N LEU A 85 -5.35 0.94 -3.94
CA LEU A 85 -5.43 0.35 -5.29
C LEU A 85 -4.09 -0.27 -5.74
N ALA A 86 -2.98 0.43 -5.56
CA ALA A 86 -1.65 -0.09 -5.88
C ALA A 86 -1.28 -1.29 -4.98
N LEU A 87 -1.64 -1.25 -3.69
CA LEU A 87 -1.42 -2.35 -2.77
C LEU A 87 -2.21 -3.60 -3.17
N THR A 88 -3.46 -3.46 -3.63
CA THR A 88 -4.25 -4.57 -4.21
C THR A 88 -3.49 -5.25 -5.34
N VAL A 89 -2.98 -4.45 -6.28
CA VAL A 89 -2.21 -4.95 -7.44
C VAL A 89 -0.94 -5.67 -6.98
N LEU A 90 -0.19 -5.07 -6.05
CA LEU A 90 1.01 -5.67 -5.50
C LEU A 90 0.73 -6.99 -4.77
N ALA A 91 -0.33 -7.04 -3.96
CA ALA A 91 -0.72 -8.23 -3.22
C ALA A 91 -1.05 -9.40 -4.16
N LEU A 92 -1.76 -9.14 -5.26
CA LEU A 92 -2.04 -10.13 -6.31
C LEU A 92 -0.75 -10.56 -7.04
N ALA A 93 0.12 -9.62 -7.39
CA ALA A 93 1.40 -9.95 -8.04
C ALA A 93 2.31 -10.82 -7.16
N LEU A 94 2.32 -10.56 -5.85
CA LEU A 94 3.03 -11.38 -4.87
C LEU A 94 2.39 -12.76 -4.69
N HIS A 95 1.05 -12.85 -4.78
CA HIS A 95 0.36 -14.15 -4.77
C HIS A 95 0.88 -15.04 -5.89
N ASP A 96 0.84 -14.56 -7.13
CA ASP A 96 1.27 -15.34 -8.30
C ASP A 96 2.74 -15.75 -8.23
N ARG A 97 3.57 -14.84 -7.69
CA ARG A 97 5.00 -15.11 -7.51
C ARG A 97 5.30 -16.19 -6.47
N LEU A 98 4.50 -16.27 -5.41
CA LEU A 98 4.76 -17.10 -4.24
C LEU A 98 3.91 -18.39 -4.20
N ALA A 99 2.78 -18.43 -4.89
CA ALA A 99 1.80 -19.53 -4.79
C ALA A 99 2.36 -20.89 -5.22
N GLY A 100 3.30 -20.90 -6.18
CA GLY A 100 3.93 -22.14 -6.66
C GLY A 100 4.83 -22.85 -5.63
N ASN A 101 5.32 -22.14 -4.61
CA ASN A 101 6.23 -22.69 -3.60
C ASN A 101 5.62 -22.67 -2.19
N THR A 102 4.82 -21.66 -1.87
CA THR A 102 4.24 -21.45 -0.54
C THR A 102 2.76 -21.07 -0.65
N PRO A 103 1.89 -21.97 -1.16
CA PRO A 103 0.51 -21.63 -1.52
C PRO A 103 -0.34 -21.12 -0.35
N ALA A 104 -0.18 -21.72 0.85
CA ALA A 104 -0.92 -21.29 2.04
C ALA A 104 -0.53 -19.85 2.45
N LEU A 105 0.76 -19.56 2.56
CA LEU A 105 1.24 -18.22 2.93
C LEU A 105 0.92 -17.18 1.85
N ALA A 106 1.00 -17.54 0.57
CA ALA A 106 0.62 -16.67 -0.53
C ALA A 106 -0.86 -16.29 -0.49
N ARG A 107 -1.76 -17.22 -0.11
CA ARG A 107 -3.20 -16.91 0.10
C ARG A 107 -3.43 -16.00 1.29
N VAL A 108 -2.73 -16.24 2.41
CA VAL A 108 -2.84 -15.37 3.60
C VAL A 108 -2.31 -13.97 3.28
N ALA A 109 -1.18 -13.85 2.57
CA ALA A 109 -0.60 -12.57 2.18
C ALA A 109 -1.56 -11.74 1.32
N VAL A 110 -2.18 -12.35 0.29
CA VAL A 110 -3.14 -11.60 -0.53
C VAL A 110 -4.39 -11.24 0.26
N GLY A 111 -4.94 -12.16 1.08
CA GLY A 111 -6.10 -11.87 1.92
C GLY A 111 -5.87 -10.67 2.84
N TRP A 112 -4.73 -10.64 3.54
CA TRP A 112 -4.37 -9.50 4.38
C TRP A 112 -4.15 -8.21 3.58
N GLY A 113 -3.49 -8.30 2.42
CA GLY A 113 -3.22 -7.14 1.57
C GLY A 113 -4.49 -6.50 1.03
N LEU A 114 -5.50 -7.31 0.70
CA LEU A 114 -6.82 -6.83 0.23
C LEU A 114 -7.61 -6.16 1.36
N ILE A 115 -7.60 -6.72 2.58
CA ILE A 115 -8.23 -6.10 3.74
C ILE A 115 -7.58 -4.73 4.02
N TRP A 116 -6.26 -4.69 4.03
CA TRP A 116 -5.51 -3.45 4.27
C TRP A 116 -5.82 -2.39 3.20
N SER A 117 -5.77 -2.78 1.92
CA SER A 117 -6.12 -1.92 0.80
C SER A 117 -7.53 -1.33 0.92
N CYS A 118 -8.52 -2.18 1.22
CA CYS A 118 -9.91 -1.76 1.36
C CYS A 118 -10.08 -0.70 2.46
N LEU A 119 -9.43 -0.91 3.61
CA LEU A 119 -9.49 0.03 4.73
C LEU A 119 -8.77 1.35 4.43
N LEU A 120 -7.65 1.33 3.70
CA LEU A 120 -7.00 2.56 3.22
C LEU A 120 -7.92 3.32 2.26
N ILE A 121 -8.53 2.66 1.27
CA ILE A 121 -9.46 3.31 0.34
C ILE A 121 -10.63 3.95 1.10
N ALA A 122 -11.21 3.22 2.06
CA ALA A 122 -12.29 3.73 2.90
C ALA A 122 -11.84 4.94 3.74
N SER A 123 -10.66 4.88 4.35
CA SER A 123 -10.07 5.98 5.13
C SER A 123 -9.95 7.26 4.28
N GLY A 124 -9.36 7.16 3.08
CA GLY A 124 -9.21 8.30 2.18
C GLY A 124 -10.54 8.89 1.70
N ALA A 125 -11.52 8.03 1.38
CA ALA A 125 -12.85 8.45 0.95
C ALA A 125 -13.61 9.18 2.07
N VAL A 126 -13.61 8.61 3.28
CA VAL A 126 -14.22 9.23 4.48
C VAL A 126 -13.53 10.54 4.81
N GLY A 127 -12.20 10.60 4.74
CA GLY A 127 -11.44 11.82 4.99
C GLY A 127 -11.81 12.94 4.03
N ASN A 128 -11.89 12.65 2.73
CA ASN A 128 -12.23 13.67 1.73
C ASN A 128 -13.67 14.15 1.83
N MET A 129 -14.65 13.25 1.96
CA MET A 129 -16.04 13.65 2.19
C MET A 129 -16.20 14.43 3.50
N GLY A 130 -15.51 13.98 4.55
CA GLY A 130 -15.52 14.63 5.85
C GLY A 130 -14.97 16.05 5.81
N MET A 131 -13.85 16.28 5.12
CA MET A 131 -13.29 17.61 4.92
C MET A 131 -14.28 18.55 4.21
N GLU A 132 -14.92 18.08 3.13
CA GLU A 132 -15.94 18.88 2.43
C GLU A 132 -17.13 19.21 3.32
N TYR A 133 -17.58 18.26 4.13
CA TYR A 133 -18.68 18.46 5.08
C TYR A 133 -18.34 19.54 6.11
N VAL A 134 -17.20 19.44 6.80
CA VAL A 134 -16.84 20.39 7.87
C VAL A 134 -16.51 21.79 7.33
N VAL A 135 -15.98 21.89 6.10
CA VAL A 135 -15.75 23.18 5.42
C VAL A 135 -17.06 23.89 5.09
N ARG A 136 -18.13 23.16 4.78
CA ARG A 136 -19.47 23.75 4.61
C ARG A 136 -20.10 24.09 5.96
N LEU A 137 -20.02 23.18 6.93
CA LEU A 137 -20.64 23.35 8.24
C LEU A 137 -20.09 24.57 8.98
N ARG A 138 -18.79 24.87 8.84
CA ARG A 138 -18.18 26.04 9.50
C ARG A 138 -18.77 27.39 9.08
N LEU A 139 -19.48 27.46 7.95
CA LEU A 139 -20.11 28.70 7.48
C LEU A 139 -21.32 29.07 8.34
N THR A 140 -21.92 28.08 9.00
CA THR A 140 -23.09 28.26 9.87
C THR A 140 -22.74 28.04 11.35
N ASP A 141 -21.83 27.10 11.64
CA ASP A 141 -21.41 26.77 13.01
C ASP A 141 -19.96 26.23 13.03
N ALA A 142 -19.02 27.09 13.42
CA ALA A 142 -17.60 26.73 13.49
C ALA A 142 -17.30 25.76 14.64
N THR A 143 -18.04 25.82 15.74
CA THR A 143 -17.83 24.95 16.91
C THR A 143 -18.29 23.53 16.58
N ALA A 144 -19.47 23.39 15.98
CA ALA A 144 -19.97 22.10 15.52
C ALA A 144 -19.07 21.50 14.42
N ALA A 145 -18.52 22.32 13.53
CA ALA A 145 -17.57 21.86 12.51
C ALA A 145 -16.28 21.29 13.12
N ALA A 146 -15.75 21.92 14.18
CA ALA A 146 -14.53 21.44 14.85
C ALA A 146 -14.78 20.10 15.56
N ALA A 147 -15.91 19.97 16.26
CA ALA A 147 -16.30 18.72 16.91
C ALA A 147 -16.51 17.59 15.88
N ALA A 148 -17.24 17.88 14.79
CA ALA A 148 -17.46 16.91 13.72
C ALA A 148 -16.15 16.46 13.07
N TRP A 149 -15.19 17.38 12.84
CA TRP A 149 -13.89 17.00 12.29
C TRP A 149 -13.13 16.07 13.23
N GLN A 150 -13.15 16.31 14.55
CA GLN A 150 -12.48 15.45 15.51
C GLN A 150 -13.02 14.00 15.51
N GLU A 151 -14.33 13.85 15.37
CA GLU A 151 -14.98 12.53 15.25
C GLU A 151 -14.59 11.84 13.94
N ILE A 152 -14.71 12.55 12.82
CA ILE A 152 -14.36 12.05 11.49
C ILE A 152 -12.88 11.65 11.43
N GLU A 153 -12.00 12.50 11.92
CA GLU A 153 -10.56 12.26 11.95
C GLU A 153 -10.24 10.98 12.73
N SER A 154 -10.91 10.74 13.86
CA SER A 154 -10.74 9.52 14.64
C SER A 154 -11.10 8.26 13.84
N ILE A 155 -12.17 8.33 13.03
CA ILE A 155 -12.59 7.25 12.12
C ILE A 155 -11.56 7.06 11.01
N VAL A 156 -11.14 8.14 10.35
CA VAL A 156 -10.12 8.12 9.28
C VAL A 156 -8.82 7.48 9.78
N ASN A 157 -8.38 7.91 10.96
CA ASN A 157 -7.22 7.39 11.65
C ASN A 157 -7.37 5.88 11.96
N GLY A 158 -8.49 5.46 12.52
CA GLY A 158 -8.75 4.04 12.81
C GLY A 158 -8.73 3.16 11.56
N LEU A 159 -9.37 3.60 10.47
CA LEU A 159 -9.36 2.90 9.19
C LEU A 159 -7.97 2.89 8.53
N GLY A 160 -7.23 4.00 8.68
CA GLY A 160 -5.91 4.19 8.10
C GLY A 160 -4.78 3.44 8.83
N GLY A 161 -5.04 2.90 10.02
CA GLY A 161 -4.04 2.23 10.86
C GLY A 161 -3.28 3.16 11.80
N ALA A 162 -3.79 4.36 12.06
CA ALA A 162 -3.21 5.23 13.07
C ALA A 162 -3.35 4.59 14.46
N GLY A 163 -2.26 4.53 15.21
CA GLY A 163 -2.20 3.88 16.52
C GLY A 163 -1.48 2.53 16.53
N GLY A 164 -1.06 2.03 15.36
CA GLY A 164 -0.23 0.85 15.18
C GLY A 164 -0.49 0.13 13.86
N GLU A 165 0.47 -0.64 13.39
CA GLU A 165 0.44 -1.29 12.07
C GLU A 165 -0.24 -2.66 12.13
N ALA A 166 -1.50 -2.67 12.56
CA ALA A 166 -2.32 -3.88 12.74
C ALA A 166 -2.54 -4.67 11.43
N LEU A 167 -2.46 -3.98 10.29
CA LEU A 167 -2.71 -4.55 8.96
C LEU A 167 -1.40 -4.75 8.21
N GLY A 168 -0.58 -3.70 8.14
CA GLY A 168 0.71 -3.71 7.45
C GLY A 168 1.73 -4.65 8.11
N GLY A 169 1.77 -4.71 9.45
CA GLY A 169 2.67 -5.58 10.21
C GLY A 169 2.51 -7.07 9.89
N PRO A 170 1.32 -7.67 10.08
CA PRO A 170 1.05 -9.05 9.69
C PRO A 170 1.31 -9.32 8.21
N TRP A 171 0.91 -8.40 7.33
CA TRP A 171 1.13 -8.55 5.90
C TRP A 171 2.62 -8.67 5.56
N MET A 172 3.45 -7.74 6.07
CA MET A 172 4.90 -7.76 5.90
C MET A 172 5.53 -9.04 6.45
N LEU A 173 5.09 -9.49 7.62
CA LEU A 173 5.58 -10.72 8.24
C LEU A 173 5.27 -11.94 7.37
N VAL A 174 4.04 -12.08 6.89
CA VAL A 174 3.62 -13.22 6.06
C VAL A 174 4.36 -13.22 4.72
N VAL A 175 4.48 -12.07 4.06
CA VAL A 175 5.23 -11.94 2.79
C VAL A 175 6.71 -12.28 3.01
N GLY A 176 7.32 -11.77 4.08
CA GLY A 176 8.71 -12.08 4.43
C GLY A 176 8.92 -13.58 4.68
N LEU A 177 8.03 -14.21 5.46
CA LEU A 177 8.09 -15.65 5.74
C LEU A 177 7.86 -16.51 4.49
N ALA A 178 6.95 -16.12 3.60
CA ALA A 178 6.74 -16.79 2.31
C ALA A 178 7.98 -16.66 1.41
N GLY A 179 8.57 -15.47 1.37
CA GLY A 179 9.81 -15.18 0.64
C GLY A 179 10.99 -16.00 1.15
N LEU A 180 11.13 -16.20 2.47
CA LEU A 180 12.21 -17.03 3.04
C LEU A 180 12.03 -18.52 2.75
N ARG A 181 10.78 -18.99 2.68
CA ARG A 181 10.43 -20.38 2.39
C ARG A 181 10.37 -20.68 0.89
N SER A 182 10.45 -19.66 0.04
CA SER A 182 10.56 -19.80 -1.41
C SER A 182 11.94 -19.34 -1.88
N THR A 183 12.33 -19.72 -3.09
CA THR A 183 13.51 -19.15 -3.78
C THR A 183 13.10 -18.03 -4.75
N ARG A 184 11.85 -17.55 -4.64
CA ARG A 184 11.23 -16.60 -5.58
C ARG A 184 11.49 -15.13 -5.25
N LEU A 185 11.94 -14.84 -4.03
CA LEU A 185 12.37 -13.51 -3.59
C LEU A 185 13.80 -13.56 -3.05
N PRO A 186 14.60 -12.48 -3.17
CA PRO A 186 15.91 -12.40 -2.54
C PRO A 186 15.79 -12.60 -1.03
N ARG A 187 16.59 -13.51 -0.47
CA ARG A 187 16.53 -13.83 0.97
C ARG A 187 16.69 -12.60 1.86
N ALA A 188 17.56 -11.66 1.49
CA ALA A 188 17.78 -10.44 2.25
C ALA A 188 16.54 -9.52 2.28
N LEU A 189 15.85 -9.37 1.14
CA LEU A 189 14.57 -8.64 1.05
C LEU A 189 13.49 -9.31 1.92
N SER A 190 13.46 -10.64 1.94
CA SER A 190 12.51 -11.40 2.76
C SER A 190 12.79 -11.28 4.26
N ARG A 191 14.07 -11.30 4.68
CA ARG A 191 14.46 -11.03 6.09
C ARG A 191 14.07 -9.61 6.51
N LEU A 192 14.32 -8.63 5.66
CA LEU A 192 13.89 -7.25 5.91
C LEU A 192 12.36 -7.19 6.09
N GLY A 193 11.59 -7.87 5.24
CA GLY A 193 10.13 -7.97 5.39
C GLY A 193 9.69 -8.56 6.73
N VAL A 194 10.36 -9.60 7.22
CA VAL A 194 10.11 -10.17 8.56
C VAL A 194 10.40 -9.15 9.67
N VAL A 195 11.54 -8.45 9.61
CA VAL A 195 11.90 -7.42 10.59
C VAL A 195 10.86 -6.30 10.62
N ILE A 196 10.49 -5.79 9.44
CA ILE A 196 9.45 -4.76 9.32
C ILE A 196 8.13 -5.27 9.89
N GLY A 197 7.74 -6.50 9.57
CA GLY A 197 6.51 -7.11 10.11
C GLY A 197 6.51 -7.19 11.64
N MET A 198 7.65 -7.52 12.26
CA MET A 198 7.80 -7.52 13.71
C MET A 198 7.71 -6.11 14.30
N VAL A 199 8.36 -5.11 13.68
CA VAL A 199 8.25 -3.69 14.10
C VAL A 199 6.81 -3.20 14.00
N GLY A 200 6.11 -3.57 12.93
CA GLY A 200 4.70 -3.23 12.72
C GLY A 200 3.80 -3.88 13.78
N LEU A 201 3.97 -5.17 14.05
CA LEU A 201 3.23 -5.85 15.12
C LEU A 201 3.47 -5.21 16.49
N ALA A 202 4.73 -4.92 16.83
CA ALA A 202 5.11 -4.28 18.08
C ALA A 202 4.44 -2.91 18.25
N SER A 203 4.28 -2.14 17.17
CA SER A 203 3.66 -0.79 17.22
C SER A 203 2.20 -0.77 17.67
N ASN A 204 1.51 -1.92 17.70
CA ASN A 204 0.14 -2.01 18.22
C ASN A 204 0.08 -1.95 19.75
N LEU A 205 1.22 -2.14 20.43
CA LEU A 205 1.32 -2.02 21.87
C LEU A 205 1.47 -0.54 22.25
N PRO A 206 0.66 0.00 23.18
CA PRO A 206 0.72 1.42 23.54
C PRO A 206 2.14 1.94 23.88
N PRO A 207 3.00 1.20 24.62
CA PRO A 207 4.37 1.66 24.90
C PRO A 207 5.31 1.70 23.69
N LEU A 208 4.96 1.03 22.59
CA LEU A 208 5.79 0.89 21.39
C LEU A 208 5.17 1.56 20.17
N ARG A 209 4.09 2.35 20.33
CA ARG A 209 3.33 2.95 19.24
C ARG A 209 4.19 3.79 18.28
N GLU A 210 5.19 4.48 18.81
CA GLU A 210 6.15 5.27 18.02
C GLU A 210 6.96 4.43 17.02
N SER A 211 7.05 3.11 17.20
CA SER A 211 7.70 2.22 16.23
C SER A 211 6.95 2.13 14.90
N ALA A 212 5.71 2.61 14.80
CA ALA A 212 4.99 2.76 13.53
C ALA A 212 5.74 3.68 12.56
N ALA A 213 6.39 4.75 13.06
CA ALA A 213 7.22 5.61 12.22
C ALA A 213 8.42 4.85 11.61
N VAL A 214 9.04 3.98 12.43
CA VAL A 214 10.14 3.11 11.98
C VAL A 214 9.63 2.11 10.93
N PHE A 215 8.45 1.54 11.13
CA PHE A 215 7.80 0.68 10.14
C PHE A 215 7.65 1.37 8.79
N GLY A 216 7.09 2.59 8.76
CA GLY A 216 6.89 3.36 7.52
C GLY A 216 8.21 3.65 6.79
N ILE A 217 9.24 4.07 7.51
CA ILE A 217 10.57 4.36 6.94
C ILE A 217 11.19 3.10 6.32
N LEU A 218 11.17 1.99 7.06
CA LEU A 218 11.71 0.72 6.55
C LEU A 218 10.88 0.18 5.37
N GLN A 219 9.56 0.39 5.37
CA GLN A 219 8.70 0.01 4.25
C GLN A 219 9.05 0.75 2.96
N ILE A 220 9.45 2.02 3.00
CA ILE A 220 9.90 2.75 1.80
C ILE A 220 11.04 1.99 1.12
N LEU A 221 12.08 1.62 1.88
CA LEU A 221 13.23 0.88 1.37
C LEU A 221 12.81 -0.49 0.82
N TRP A 222 11.93 -1.18 1.54
CA TRP A 222 11.45 -2.50 1.14
C TRP A 222 10.62 -2.47 -0.13
N PHE A 223 9.68 -1.53 -0.26
CA PHE A 223 8.85 -1.35 -1.45
C PHE A 223 9.69 -0.95 -2.66
N ALA A 224 10.64 -0.02 -2.49
CA ALA A 224 11.56 0.38 -3.55
C ALA A 224 12.37 -0.82 -4.06
N TRP A 225 12.95 -1.60 -3.14
CA TRP A 225 13.74 -2.78 -3.50
C TRP A 225 12.88 -3.88 -4.14
N LEU A 226 11.71 -4.18 -3.57
CA LEU A 226 10.78 -5.15 -4.17
C LEU A 226 10.38 -4.72 -5.58
N GLY A 227 10.06 -3.45 -5.79
CA GLY A 227 9.72 -2.91 -7.10
C GLY A 227 10.79 -3.20 -8.15
N VAL A 228 12.05 -2.92 -7.82
CA VAL A 228 13.20 -3.23 -8.69
C VAL A 228 13.32 -4.74 -8.94
N VAL A 229 13.14 -5.58 -7.92
CA VAL A 229 13.20 -7.05 -8.06
C VAL A 229 12.14 -7.57 -9.01
N LEU A 230 10.89 -7.11 -8.87
CA LEU A 230 9.78 -7.55 -9.71
C LEU A 230 9.97 -7.12 -11.18
N LEU A 231 10.47 -5.90 -11.41
CA LEU A 231 10.75 -5.40 -12.76
C LEU A 231 11.89 -6.13 -13.47
N ARG A 232 12.92 -6.57 -12.74
CA ARG A 232 14.06 -7.29 -13.32
C ARG A 232 13.74 -8.70 -13.75
N THR A 233 12.86 -9.40 -13.02
CA THR A 233 12.52 -10.79 -13.35
C THR A 233 11.78 -10.98 -14.67
N THR A 234 11.21 -9.92 -15.22
CA THR A 234 10.56 -9.98 -16.55
C THR A 234 11.58 -9.84 -17.68
N HIS A 235 12.67 -9.10 -17.47
CA HIS A 235 13.71 -8.89 -18.48
C HIS A 235 14.52 -10.16 -18.77
N GLU A 236 14.60 -11.08 -17.81
CA GLU A 236 15.27 -12.38 -17.97
C GLU A 236 14.39 -13.42 -18.70
N ALA A 237 13.08 -13.17 -18.84
CA ALA A 237 12.14 -14.10 -19.48
C ALA A 237 11.95 -13.86 -20.99
N GLU A 238 12.58 -12.83 -21.55
CA GLU A 238 12.54 -12.50 -22.97
C GLU A 238 13.92 -12.81 -23.60
N PRO A 239 14.11 -13.99 -24.22
CA PRO A 239 15.33 -14.25 -24.98
C PRO A 239 15.33 -13.41 -26.26
N ALA A 240 16.43 -12.71 -26.50
CA ALA A 240 16.72 -11.97 -27.74
C ALA A 240 16.74 -12.88 -28.99
#